data_AF-A0A7J4K2J1-F1
#
_entry.id   AF-A0A7J4K2J1-F1
#
_cell.length_a   1.000
_cell.length_b   1.000
_cell.length_c   1.000
_cell.angle_alpha   90.00
_cell.angle_beta   90.00
_cell.angle_gamma   90.00
#
_symmetry.space_group_name_H-M   'P 1'
#
loop_
_entity.id
_entity.type
_entity.pdbx_description
1 polymer ?
#
loop_
_entity_poly.entity_id
_entity_poly.type
_entity_poly.pdbx_seq_one_letter_code
_entity_poly.pdbx_strand_id
1 'polypeptide(L)'
;MFDRNETDDLKTRVLNMRSHYDAQMTVPSLLGDICCAVQHFTNDGEKRHCKEAYDGIENLTALYDSIPLVESHGCDDYAELFSIRDRLPRFREIVDSSLENPSEQGTVAVVNAAVSILTLKNAYCDRMTRFREEIEQGHQRK
;
A
#
# COMPACT_ATOMS: atom_id res chain seq x y z
N MET A 1 -28.91 -14.49 17.58
CA MET A 1 -29.07 -14.23 16.13
C MET A 1 -28.17 -13.03 15.86
N PHE A 2 -27.14 -13.16 15.03
CA PHE A 2 -26.31 -12.00 14.65
C PHE A 2 -27.15 -11.06 13.80
N ASP A 3 -27.01 -9.76 13.99
CA ASP A 3 -27.70 -8.78 13.16
C ASP A 3 -27.21 -8.94 11.70
N ARG A 4 -28.10 -8.76 10.71
CA ARG A 4 -27.74 -8.90 9.29
C ARG A 4 -26.63 -7.91 8.91
N ASN A 5 -26.65 -6.72 9.52
CA ASN A 5 -25.62 -5.70 9.34
C ASN A 5 -24.26 -6.10 9.94
N GLU A 6 -24.26 -6.77 11.10
CA GLU A 6 -23.02 -7.28 11.73
C GLU A 6 -22.37 -8.41 10.89
N THR A 7 -23.19 -9.18 10.17
CA THR A 7 -22.73 -10.31 9.36
C THR A 7 -22.05 -9.86 8.05
N ASP A 8 -22.54 -8.79 7.44
CA ASP A 8 -21.96 -8.24 6.20
C ASP A 8 -20.70 -7.40 6.46
N ASP A 9 -20.62 -6.70 7.59
CA ASP A 9 -19.41 -6.03 8.06
C ASP A 9 -18.29 -7.05 8.35
N LEU A 10 -18.60 -8.15 9.04
CA LEU A 10 -17.63 -9.21 9.32
C LEU A 10 -17.09 -9.89 8.05
N LYS A 11 -17.94 -10.19 7.07
CA LYS A 11 -17.52 -10.79 5.78
C LYS A 11 -16.57 -9.89 5.01
N THR A 12 -16.88 -8.60 4.97
CA THR A 12 -16.05 -7.58 4.34
C THR A 12 -14.68 -7.50 5.02
N ARG A 13 -14.67 -7.44 6.35
CA ARG A 13 -13.42 -7.36 7.13
C ARG A 13 -12.55 -8.61 6.95
N VAL A 14 -13.18 -9.79 6.80
CA VAL A 14 -12.49 -11.06 6.46
C VAL A 14 -11.93 -11.06 5.04
N LEU A 15 -12.66 -10.52 4.05
CA LEU A 15 -12.14 -10.36 2.68
C LEU A 15 -10.92 -9.42 2.67
N ASN A 16 -10.97 -8.33 3.45
CA ASN A 16 -9.85 -7.40 3.60
C ASN A 16 -8.63 -7.99 4.31
N MET A 17 -8.81 -8.94 5.26
CA MET A 17 -7.68 -9.70 5.82
C MET A 17 -6.95 -10.54 4.77
N ARG A 18 -7.65 -11.03 3.73
CA ARG A 18 -7.02 -11.85 2.70
C ARG A 18 -6.15 -11.01 1.77
N SER A 19 -6.65 -9.86 1.33
CA SER A 19 -5.89 -8.88 0.54
C SER A 19 -4.77 -8.20 1.36
N HIS A 20 -4.88 -8.17 2.69
CA HIS A 20 -3.82 -7.69 3.59
C HIS A 20 -2.53 -8.51 3.50
N TYR A 21 -2.61 -9.84 3.37
CA TYR A 21 -1.41 -10.69 3.26
C TYR A 21 -0.63 -10.45 1.96
N ASP A 22 -1.35 -10.27 0.84
CA ASP A 22 -0.74 -9.96 -0.45
C ASP A 22 -0.06 -8.58 -0.41
N ALA A 23 -0.72 -7.57 0.16
CA ALA A 23 -0.11 -6.26 0.39
C ALA A 23 1.08 -6.32 1.37
N GLN A 24 1.03 -7.23 2.35
CA GLN A 24 2.09 -7.36 3.36
C GLN A 24 3.42 -7.77 2.75
N MET A 25 3.38 -8.71 1.81
CA MET A 25 4.55 -9.32 1.17
C MET A 25 5.02 -8.52 -0.05
N THR A 26 4.10 -8.00 -0.87
CA THR A 26 4.43 -7.45 -2.19
C THR A 26 4.81 -5.97 -2.16
N VAL A 27 4.17 -5.16 -1.31
CA VAL A 27 4.40 -3.70 -1.28
C VAL A 27 5.87 -3.32 -0.99
N PRO A 28 6.57 -3.91 0.00
CA PRO A 28 7.97 -3.57 0.25
C PRO A 28 8.88 -3.87 -0.95
N SER A 29 8.64 -4.98 -1.65
CA SER A 29 9.39 -5.34 -2.86
C SER A 29 9.15 -4.30 -3.95
N LEU A 30 7.89 -4.01 -4.28
CA LEU A 30 7.56 -3.04 -5.32
C LEU A 30 8.15 -1.66 -5.04
N LEU A 31 8.05 -1.17 -3.81
CA LEU A 31 8.64 0.12 -3.42
C LEU A 31 10.17 0.10 -3.54
N GLY A 32 10.80 -1.01 -3.14
CA GLY A 32 12.25 -1.23 -3.31
C GLY A 32 12.66 -1.22 -4.78
N ASP A 33 11.94 -1.94 -5.63
CA ASP A 33 12.19 -2.05 -7.07
C ASP A 33 12.07 -0.68 -7.75
N ILE A 34 11.04 0.11 -7.40
CA ILE A 34 10.86 1.48 -7.92
C ILE A 34 12.04 2.37 -7.51
N CYS A 35 12.43 2.35 -6.23
CA CYS A 35 13.55 3.15 -5.74
C CYS A 35 14.87 2.76 -6.43
N CYS A 36 15.09 1.46 -6.59
CA CYS A 36 16.26 0.90 -7.24
C CYS A 36 16.32 1.32 -8.72
N ALA A 37 15.20 1.21 -9.44
CA ALA A 37 15.10 1.62 -10.84
C ALA A 37 15.39 3.11 -11.02
N VAL A 38 14.79 3.99 -10.20
CA VAL A 38 15.08 5.44 -10.27
C VAL A 38 16.56 5.74 -9.97
N GLN A 39 17.15 5.06 -9.00
CA GLN A 39 18.57 5.21 -8.66
C GLN A 39 19.47 4.77 -9.82
N HIS A 40 19.18 3.60 -10.42
CA HIS A 40 19.94 3.12 -11.58
C HIS A 40 19.84 4.07 -12.75
N PHE A 41 18.62 4.48 -13.13
CA PHE A 41 18.41 5.49 -14.17
C PHE A 41 19.21 6.77 -13.92
N THR A 42 19.26 7.24 -12.67
CA THR A 42 20.04 8.42 -12.30
C THR A 42 21.55 8.21 -12.51
N ASN A 43 22.05 7.00 -12.31
CA ASN A 43 23.48 6.67 -12.42
C ASN A 43 23.93 6.35 -13.85
N ASP A 44 23.10 5.63 -14.62
CA ASP A 44 23.49 5.08 -15.93
C ASP A 44 22.73 5.70 -17.12
N GLY A 45 21.63 6.43 -16.88
CA GLY A 45 20.78 7.02 -17.91
C GLY A 45 20.03 5.98 -18.77
N GLU A 46 20.03 4.70 -18.39
CA GLU A 46 19.43 3.65 -19.20
C GLU A 46 17.90 3.69 -19.10
N LYS A 47 17.24 3.95 -20.23
CA LYS A 47 15.77 4.06 -20.31
C LYS A 47 15.01 2.82 -19.85
N ARG A 48 15.64 1.63 -19.77
CA ARG A 48 14.99 0.43 -19.23
C ARG A 48 14.50 0.62 -17.80
N HIS A 49 15.25 1.39 -17.01
CA HIS A 49 14.94 1.66 -15.62
C HIS A 49 13.72 2.59 -15.45
N CYS A 50 13.46 3.48 -16.42
CA CYS A 50 12.21 4.24 -16.43
C CYS A 50 11.00 3.31 -16.53
N LYS A 51 11.07 2.30 -17.40
CA LYS A 51 9.98 1.33 -17.57
C LYS A 51 9.77 0.52 -16.29
N GLU A 52 10.85 0.01 -15.70
CA GLU A 52 10.79 -0.74 -14.43
C GLU A 52 10.14 0.08 -13.30
N ALA A 53 10.49 1.36 -13.18
CA ALA A 53 9.87 2.26 -12.21
C ALA A 53 8.36 2.45 -12.48
N TYR A 54 7.95 2.67 -13.73
CA TYR A 54 6.54 2.85 -14.08
C TYR A 54 5.71 1.58 -13.91
N ASP A 55 6.21 0.43 -14.37
CA ASP A 55 5.56 -0.87 -14.19
C ASP A 55 5.37 -1.15 -12.68
N GLY A 56 6.36 -0.79 -11.85
CA GLY A 56 6.25 -0.88 -10.39
C GLY A 56 5.12 -0.02 -9.81
N ILE A 57 4.99 1.24 -10.24
CA ILE A 57 3.91 2.16 -9.80
C ILE A 57 2.54 1.64 -10.22
N GLU A 58 2.40 1.15 -11.46
CA GLU A 58 1.13 0.61 -11.97
C GLU A 58 0.71 -0.64 -11.18
N ASN A 59 1.65 -1.55 -10.92
CA ASN A 59 1.40 -2.73 -10.10
C ASN A 59 1.03 -2.37 -8.66
N LEU A 60 1.71 -1.37 -8.07
CA LEU A 60 1.41 -0.87 -6.73
C LEU A 60 0.00 -0.26 -6.67
N THR A 61 -0.38 0.52 -7.68
CA THR A 61 -1.70 1.15 -7.78
C THR A 61 -2.79 0.10 -7.94
N ALA A 62 -2.62 -0.85 -8.87
CA ALA A 62 -3.56 -1.94 -9.10
C ALA A 62 -3.75 -2.80 -7.85
N LEU A 63 -2.67 -3.07 -7.10
CA LEU A 63 -2.75 -3.79 -5.83
C LEU A 63 -3.64 -3.06 -4.83
N TYR A 64 -3.41 -1.76 -4.61
CA TYR A 64 -4.22 -0.99 -3.67
C TYR A 64 -5.65 -0.81 -4.13
N ASP A 65 -5.91 -0.60 -5.42
CA ASP A 65 -7.26 -0.47 -5.99
C ASP A 65 -8.08 -1.76 -5.88
N SER A 66 -7.42 -2.92 -5.90
CA SER A 66 -8.07 -4.23 -5.77
C SER A 66 -8.64 -4.52 -4.37
N ILE A 67 -8.20 -3.78 -3.34
CA ILE A 67 -8.68 -3.95 -1.97
C ILE A 67 -10.07 -3.29 -1.84
N PRO A 68 -11.14 -4.00 -1.47
CA PRO A 68 -12.45 -3.38 -1.35
C PRO A 68 -12.49 -2.39 -0.17
N LEU A 69 -12.75 -1.12 -0.49
CA LEU A 69 -13.05 -0.11 0.52
C LEU A 69 -14.54 -0.22 0.84
N VAL A 70 -14.86 -0.51 2.08
CA VAL A 70 -16.22 -0.39 2.57
C VAL A 70 -16.27 0.83 3.46
N GLU A 71 -17.12 1.77 3.10
CA GLU A 71 -17.54 2.87 3.97
C GLU A 71 -18.29 2.25 5.15
N SER A 72 -17.54 1.78 6.14
CA SER A 72 -18.10 1.43 7.44
C SER A 72 -18.62 2.73 8.05
N HIS A 73 -19.93 2.82 8.28
CA HIS A 73 -20.57 3.93 8.98
C HIS A 73 -20.08 3.98 10.44
N GLY A 74 -18.86 4.47 10.65
CA GLY A 74 -18.30 4.75 11.98
C GLY A 74 -16.98 4.06 12.35
N CYS A 75 -16.21 3.47 11.42
CA CYS A 75 -14.89 2.95 11.77
C CYS A 75 -13.77 3.44 10.84
N ASP A 76 -12.81 4.15 11.45
CA ASP A 76 -11.49 4.54 10.96
C ASP A 76 -10.57 3.35 10.59
N ASP A 77 -11.09 2.14 10.44
CA ASP A 77 -10.31 0.91 10.28
C ASP A 77 -9.55 0.82 8.96
N TYR A 78 -9.92 1.68 8.00
CA TYR A 78 -9.32 1.74 6.67
C TYR A 78 -8.70 3.09 6.34
N ALA A 79 -8.59 4.00 7.32
CA ALA A 79 -8.05 5.34 7.13
C ALA A 79 -6.65 5.33 6.49
N GLU A 80 -5.82 4.35 6.84
CA GLU A 80 -4.49 4.15 6.26
C GLU A 80 -4.57 3.73 4.79
N LEU A 81 -5.54 2.91 4.37
CA LEU A 81 -5.71 2.55 2.96
C LEU A 81 -6.14 3.74 2.11
N PHE A 82 -7.10 4.54 2.59
CA PHE A 82 -7.47 5.80 1.95
C PHE A 82 -6.26 6.72 1.81
N SER A 83 -5.50 6.88 2.90
CA SER A 83 -4.29 7.71 2.91
C SER A 83 -3.22 7.20 1.95
N ILE A 84 -3.09 5.89 1.75
CA ILE A 84 -2.15 5.33 0.77
C ILE A 84 -2.62 5.65 -0.64
N ARG A 85 -3.89 5.39 -0.97
CA ARG A 85 -4.45 5.68 -2.30
C ARG A 85 -4.32 7.15 -2.67
N ASP A 86 -4.56 8.06 -1.73
CA ASP A 86 -4.38 9.50 -1.95
C ASP A 86 -2.92 9.90 -2.18
N ARG A 87 -1.96 9.13 -1.64
CA ARG A 87 -0.52 9.40 -1.81
C ARG A 87 0.07 8.80 -3.09
N LEU A 88 -0.55 7.79 -3.69
CA LEU A 88 -0.02 7.13 -4.90
C LEU A 88 0.11 8.08 -6.10
N PRO A 89 -0.86 8.95 -6.43
CA PRO A 89 -0.70 9.95 -7.49
C PRO A 89 0.49 10.89 -7.23
N ARG A 90 0.64 11.36 -5.99
CA ARG A 90 1.76 12.23 -5.61
C ARG A 90 3.10 11.50 -5.68
N PHE A 91 3.14 10.22 -5.31
CA PHE A 91 4.33 9.39 -5.46
C PHE A 91 4.73 9.25 -6.93
N ARG A 92 3.75 9.02 -7.81
CA ARG A 92 3.97 9.02 -9.26
C ARG A 92 4.58 10.33 -9.75
N GLU A 93 4.02 11.48 -9.37
CA GLU A 93 4.57 12.79 -9.76
C GLU A 93 6.04 12.97 -9.32
N ILE A 94 6.40 12.48 -8.15
CA ILE A 94 7.79 12.55 -7.64
C ILE A 94 8.71 11.65 -8.49
N VAL A 95 8.25 10.46 -8.87
CA VAL A 95 9.00 9.57 -9.76
C VAL A 95 9.12 10.17 -11.16
N ASP A 96 8.02 10.67 -11.74
CA ASP A 96 8.01 11.36 -13.03
C ASP A 96 9.04 12.49 -13.05
N SER A 97 8.99 13.38 -12.05
CA SER A 97 9.93 14.50 -11.91
C SER A 97 11.39 14.04 -11.77
N SER A 98 11.62 12.90 -11.11
CA SER A 98 12.97 12.34 -10.89
C SER A 98 13.52 11.65 -12.13
N LEU A 99 12.65 11.09 -12.98
CA LEU A 99 13.04 10.48 -14.26
C LEU A 99 13.19 11.52 -15.37
N GLU A 100 12.47 12.65 -15.31
CA GLU A 100 12.66 13.76 -16.25
C GLU A 100 13.94 14.54 -15.96
N ASN A 101 14.26 14.75 -14.67
CA ASN A 101 15.45 15.48 -14.23
C ASN A 101 16.27 14.63 -13.23
N PRO A 102 16.98 13.59 -13.73
CA PRO A 102 17.74 12.68 -12.89
C PRO A 102 18.77 13.40 -12.03
N SER A 103 18.65 13.19 -10.73
CA SER A 103 19.53 13.77 -9.72
C SER A 103 19.50 12.93 -8.43
N GLU A 104 20.57 13.04 -7.63
CA GLU A 104 20.61 12.41 -6.31
C GLU A 104 19.47 12.91 -5.41
N GLN A 105 19.12 14.20 -5.50
CA GLN A 105 18.01 14.79 -4.75
C GLN A 105 16.66 14.19 -5.17
N GLY A 106 16.44 13.96 -6.47
CA GLY A 106 15.26 13.27 -6.99
C GLY A 106 15.16 11.84 -6.47
N THR A 107 16.28 11.10 -6.50
CA THR A 107 16.35 9.73 -5.93
C THR A 107 15.98 9.73 -4.45
N VAL A 108 16.52 10.65 -3.65
CA VAL A 108 16.16 10.79 -2.23
C VAL A 108 14.69 11.13 -2.03
N ALA A 109 14.11 11.99 -2.88
CA ALA A 109 12.70 12.34 -2.81
C ALA A 109 11.79 11.12 -3.06
N VAL A 110 12.13 10.28 -4.05
CA VAL A 110 11.43 9.01 -4.33
C VAL A 110 11.53 8.08 -3.12
N VAL A 111 12.72 7.90 -2.55
CA VAL A 111 12.91 7.05 -1.35
C VAL A 111 12.06 7.54 -0.18
N ASN A 112 12.05 8.85 0.10
CA ASN A 112 11.25 9.41 1.19
C ASN A 112 9.74 9.21 0.98
N ALA A 113 9.27 9.36 -0.26
CA ALA A 113 7.87 9.12 -0.59
C ALA A 113 7.51 7.64 -0.48
N ALA A 114 8.39 6.73 -0.89
CA ALA A 114 8.23 5.29 -0.72
C ALA A 114 8.17 4.89 0.77
N VAL A 115 9.07 5.44 1.60
CA VAL A 115 9.05 5.23 3.06
C VAL A 115 7.73 5.69 3.68
N SER A 116 7.21 6.84 3.23
CA SER A 116 5.92 7.37 3.69
C SER A 116 4.74 6.42 3.41
N ILE A 117 4.73 5.79 2.23
CA ILE A 117 3.73 4.75 1.88
C ILE A 117 3.95 3.50 2.74
N LEU A 118 5.20 3.06 2.91
CA LEU A 118 5.55 1.89 3.72
C LEU A 118 5.13 2.05 5.19
N THR A 119 5.26 3.25 5.76
CA THR A 119 4.80 3.56 7.12
C THR A 119 3.29 3.37 7.26
N LEU A 120 2.50 3.92 6.33
CA LEU A 120 1.04 3.74 6.34
C LEU A 120 0.64 2.27 6.15
N LYS A 121 1.32 1.57 5.23
CA LYS A 121 1.10 0.14 5.00
C LYS A 121 1.34 -0.65 6.28
N ASN A 122 2.41 -0.38 7.01
CA ASN A 122 2.71 -1.09 8.26
C ASN A 122 1.65 -0.81 9.33
N ALA A 123 1.21 0.45 9.46
CA ALA A 123 0.11 0.80 10.37
C ALA A 123 -1.19 0.06 10.04
N TYR A 124 -1.56 -0.02 8.75
CA TYR A 124 -2.68 -0.84 8.28
C TYR A 124 -2.50 -2.32 8.65
N CYS A 125 -1.31 -2.87 8.41
CA CYS A 125 -1.02 -4.27 8.71
C CYS A 125 -1.12 -4.61 10.20
N ASP A 126 -0.63 -3.73 11.07
CA ASP A 126 -0.70 -3.91 12.53
C ASP A 126 -2.14 -3.85 13.04
N ARG A 127 -2.98 -3.02 12.42
CA ARG A 127 -4.42 -2.94 12.74
C ARG A 127 -5.14 -4.23 12.34
N MET A 128 -4.90 -4.74 11.14
CA MET A 128 -5.51 -5.99 10.67
C MET A 128 -5.07 -7.21 11.48
N THR A 129 -3.81 -7.23 11.94
CA THR A 129 -3.29 -8.28 12.84
C THR A 129 -4.04 -8.29 14.17
N ARG A 130 -4.21 -7.13 14.80
CA ARG A 130 -4.98 -7.00 16.06
C ARG A 130 -6.43 -7.43 15.90
N PHE A 131 -7.08 -7.02 14.80
CA PHE A 131 -8.44 -7.44 14.50
C PHE A 131 -8.57 -8.98 14.41
N ARG A 132 -7.60 -9.65 13.78
CA ARG A 132 -7.56 -11.11 13.72
C ARG A 132 -7.48 -11.73 15.12
N GLU A 133 -6.59 -11.24 15.97
CA GLU A 133 -6.42 -11.73 17.34
C GLU A 133 -7.71 -11.56 18.18
N GLU A 134 -8.42 -10.43 18.01
CA GLU A 134 -9.70 -10.19 18.66
C GLU A 134 -10.77 -11.22 18.25
N ILE A 135 -10.84 -11.57 16.96
CA ILE A 135 -11.73 -12.64 16.46
C ILE A 135 -11.37 -13.99 17.09
N GLU A 136 -10.08 -14.35 17.10
CA GLU A 136 -9.60 -15.63 17.63
C GLU A 136 -9.88 -15.75 19.14
N GLN A 137 -9.68 -14.68 19.92
CA GLN A 137 -9.98 -14.66 21.36
C GLN A 137 -11.48 -14.68 21.65
N GLY A 138 -12.30 -14.01 20.83
CA GLY A 138 -13.76 -14.04 20.93
C GLY A 138 -14.35 -15.44 20.69
N HIS A 139 -13.70 -16.25 19.86
CA HIS A 139 -14.06 -17.65 19.60
C HIS A 139 -13.69 -18.61 20.75
N GLN A 140 -12.64 -18.33 21.55
CA GLN A 140 -12.25 -19.21 22.68
C GLN A 140 -13.11 -19.03 23.94
N ARG A 141 -13.87 -17.94 24.05
CA ARG A 141 -14.73 -17.64 25.22
C ARG A 141 -16.18 -18.15 25.08
N LYS A 142 -16.53 -18.82 23.98
CA LYS A 142 -17.85 -19.42 23.71
C LYS A 142 -17.74 -20.94 23.57
#